data_AF-A0A955WFQ6-F1
#
_entry.id   AF-A0A955WFQ6-F1
#
_cell.length_a   1.000
_cell.length_b   1.000
_cell.length_c   1.000
_cell.angle_alpha   90.00
_cell.angle_beta   90.00
_cell.angle_gamma   90.00
#
_symmetry.space_group_name_H-M   'P 1'
#
loop_
_entity.id
_entity.type
_entity.pdbx_description
1 polymer ?
#
loop_
_entity_poly.entity_id
_entity_poly.type
_entity_poly.pdbx_seq_one_letter_code
_entity_poly.pdbx_strand_id
1 'polypeptide(L)'
;MRRGRILLVAGLLAACRGPAEAPAPVATKATPVEAAPAKETPPTPADAPLPPSDRVFVAPLVDGVDHVLGADGDGLWAARPTKDGRGVVRWRIKGPGVVQRIAMGDLGQGPRLFIAWGMGRGFLGAPLVVHAADPATGALTELWRTTGERNEAATLG
;
A
#
# COMPACT_ATOMS: atom_id res chain seq x y z
N MET A 1 -23.12 39.13 2.10
CA MET A 1 -22.51 40.11 1.18
C MET A 1 -21.42 40.88 1.90
N ARG A 2 -20.17 40.82 1.44
CA ARG A 2 -19.18 41.92 1.50
C ARG A 2 -17.95 41.51 0.68
N ARG A 3 -17.89 42.05 -0.53
CA ARG A 3 -16.75 41.99 -1.46
C ARG A 3 -15.73 43.04 -1.04
N GLY A 4 -14.45 42.69 -1.00
CA GLY A 4 -13.35 43.64 -0.90
C GLY A 4 -12.44 43.54 -2.12
N ARG A 5 -12.49 44.55 -3.00
CA ARG A 5 -11.59 44.82 -4.13
C ARG A 5 -10.70 46.00 -3.74
N ILE A 6 -9.38 45.90 -3.85
CA ILE A 6 -8.40 47.01 -3.95
C ILE A 6 -7.11 46.38 -4.52
N LEU A 7 -6.27 46.95 -5.39
CA LEU A 7 -6.30 47.92 -6.48
C LEU A 7 -4.89 47.81 -7.08
N LEU A 8 -4.77 47.85 -8.41
CA LEU A 8 -3.50 47.85 -9.15
C LEU A 8 -2.72 49.15 -8.86
N VAL A 9 -1.40 49.09 -8.77
CA VAL A 9 -0.53 50.25 -9.01
C VAL A 9 0.62 49.85 -9.92
N ALA A 10 0.61 50.41 -11.13
CA ALA A 10 1.72 50.41 -12.07
C ALA A 10 2.69 51.55 -11.72
N GLY A 11 3.99 51.29 -11.82
CA GLY A 11 5.05 52.28 -11.71
C GLY A 11 6.06 52.08 -12.83
N LEU A 12 5.91 52.89 -13.87
CA LEU A 12 6.79 53.03 -15.02
C LEU A 12 7.89 54.05 -14.68
N LEU A 13 9.16 53.70 -14.86
CA LEU A 13 10.27 54.67 -14.92
C LEU A 13 11.26 54.21 -15.98
N ALA A 14 11.37 55.02 -17.03
CA ALA A 14 12.35 54.91 -18.09
C ALA A 14 13.34 56.07 -17.96
N ALA A 15 14.65 55.81 -18.15
CA ALA A 15 15.59 56.77 -18.76
C ALA A 15 16.94 56.11 -19.15
N CYS A 16 17.16 56.03 -20.47
CA CYS A 16 18.34 56.37 -21.28
C CYS A 16 19.79 56.16 -20.77
N ARG A 17 20.63 55.41 -21.53
CA ARG A 17 21.62 55.85 -22.56
C ARG A 17 22.79 54.84 -22.78
N GLY A 18 23.15 54.60 -24.06
CA GLY A 18 24.51 54.23 -24.50
C GLY A 18 24.66 52.87 -25.22
N PRO A 19 25.23 52.80 -26.44
CA PRO A 19 25.42 51.55 -27.19
C PRO A 19 26.81 50.95 -26.94
N ALA A 20 26.90 49.64 -26.73
CA ALA A 20 28.17 48.92 -26.78
C ALA A 20 27.94 47.45 -27.18
N GLU A 21 28.37 47.16 -28.39
CA GLU A 21 29.01 45.90 -28.84
C GLU A 21 28.26 44.57 -28.58
N ALA A 22 27.73 43.99 -29.66
CA ALA A 22 27.19 42.64 -29.66
C ALA A 22 28.31 41.60 -29.45
N PRO A 23 28.27 40.76 -28.42
CA PRO A 23 29.10 39.56 -28.39
C PRO A 23 28.54 38.54 -29.40
N ALA A 24 29.45 37.93 -30.16
CA ALA A 24 29.16 36.89 -31.14
C ALA A 24 28.29 35.74 -30.57
N PRO A 25 27.45 35.09 -31.39
CA PRO A 25 26.62 33.99 -30.93
C PRO A 25 27.50 32.81 -30.50
N VAL A 26 27.52 32.54 -29.20
CA VAL A 26 28.05 31.28 -28.67
C VAL A 26 27.09 30.19 -29.12
N ALA A 27 27.59 29.28 -29.94
CA ALA A 27 26.87 28.08 -30.36
C ALA A 27 26.59 27.20 -29.13
N THR A 28 25.42 27.39 -28.52
CA THR A 28 24.89 26.45 -27.53
C THR A 28 24.59 25.14 -28.23
N LYS A 29 25.44 24.13 -28.04
CA LYS A 29 25.10 22.74 -28.38
C LYS A 29 23.79 22.40 -27.69
N ALA A 30 22.74 22.15 -28.47
CA ALA A 30 21.50 21.60 -27.97
C ALA A 30 21.79 20.21 -27.39
N THR A 31 21.69 20.09 -26.07
CA THR A 31 21.64 18.81 -25.39
C THR A 31 20.38 18.08 -25.86
N PRO A 32 20.45 16.82 -26.33
CA PRO A 32 19.26 16.05 -26.64
C PRO A 32 18.41 15.96 -25.37
N VAL A 33 17.14 16.37 -25.45
CA VAL A 33 16.16 16.16 -24.39
C VAL A 33 15.96 14.65 -24.29
N GLU A 34 16.53 14.07 -23.25
CA GLU A 34 16.34 12.67 -22.87
C GLU A 34 14.84 12.45 -22.68
N ALA A 35 14.26 11.59 -23.52
CA ALA A 35 12.86 11.22 -23.43
C ALA A 35 12.61 10.61 -22.04
N ALA A 36 11.67 11.20 -21.28
CA ALA A 36 11.26 10.67 -20.00
C ALA A 36 10.90 9.18 -20.14
N PRO A 37 11.37 8.30 -19.23
CA PRO A 37 11.09 6.88 -19.32
C PRO A 37 9.58 6.68 -19.34
N ALA A 38 9.11 5.91 -20.32
CA ALA A 38 7.71 5.52 -20.43
C ALA A 38 7.26 4.94 -19.09
N LYS A 39 6.15 5.45 -18.54
CA LYS A 39 5.46 4.80 -17.42
C LYS A 39 5.07 3.40 -17.90
N GLU A 40 5.83 2.39 -17.54
CA GLU A 40 5.41 1.00 -17.71
C GLU A 40 4.08 0.83 -16.99
N THR A 41 3.03 0.59 -17.77
CA THR A 41 1.75 0.16 -17.23
C THR A 41 2.01 -1.11 -16.41
N PRO A 42 1.65 -1.17 -15.12
CA PRO A 42 1.85 -2.37 -14.32
C PRO A 42 1.22 -3.56 -15.04
N PRO A 43 1.90 -4.72 -15.12
CA PRO A 43 1.34 -5.90 -15.75
C PRO A 43 -0.01 -6.19 -15.10
N THR A 44 -1.04 -6.37 -15.93
CA THR A 44 -2.36 -6.79 -15.44
C THR A 44 -2.20 -8.12 -14.70
N PRO A 45 -2.67 -8.23 -13.45
CA PRO A 45 -2.60 -9.48 -12.71
C PRO A 45 -3.20 -10.64 -13.51
N ALA A 46 -2.40 -11.65 -13.81
CA ALA A 46 -2.80 -12.76 -14.68
C ALA A 46 -3.65 -13.79 -13.92
N ASP A 47 -4.63 -14.37 -14.62
CA ASP A 47 -5.33 -15.55 -14.13
C ASP A 47 -4.41 -16.77 -14.12
N ALA A 48 -4.22 -17.37 -12.95
CA ALA A 48 -3.30 -18.48 -12.75
C ALA A 48 -3.85 -19.50 -11.73
N PRO A 49 -3.25 -20.70 -11.63
CA PRO A 49 -3.44 -21.57 -10.47
C PRO A 49 -3.26 -20.80 -9.16
N LEU A 50 -4.18 -21.02 -8.22
CA LEU A 50 -4.07 -20.44 -6.89
C LEU A 50 -2.80 -21.00 -6.20
N PRO A 51 -2.08 -20.17 -5.43
CA PRO A 51 -0.92 -20.65 -4.68
C PRO A 51 -1.33 -21.74 -3.67
N PRO A 52 -0.39 -22.61 -3.26
CA PRO A 52 -0.65 -23.54 -2.17
C PRO A 52 -1.02 -22.81 -0.87
N SER A 53 -1.77 -23.50 -0.01
CA SER A 53 -2.19 -22.99 1.28
C SER A 53 -2.46 -24.12 2.27
N ASP A 54 -1.97 -24.00 3.50
CA ASP A 54 -2.33 -24.88 4.62
C ASP A 54 -3.70 -24.53 5.22
N ARG A 55 -4.12 -23.28 5.07
CA ARG A 55 -5.41 -22.74 5.54
C ARG A 55 -6.01 -21.80 4.52
N VAL A 56 -7.33 -21.83 4.44
CA VAL A 56 -8.11 -20.96 3.56
C VAL A 56 -9.15 -20.21 4.36
N PHE A 57 -9.29 -18.92 4.06
CA PHE A 57 -10.30 -18.03 4.59
C PHE A 57 -11.03 -17.34 3.43
N VAL A 58 -12.19 -16.77 3.73
CA VAL A 58 -12.96 -15.96 2.78
C VAL A 58 -13.26 -14.62 3.43
N ALA A 59 -13.05 -13.53 2.70
CA ALA A 59 -13.38 -12.19 3.16
C ALA A 59 -13.75 -11.25 2.00
N PRO A 60 -14.68 -10.32 2.21
CA PRO A 60 -14.95 -9.24 1.26
C PRO A 60 -13.84 -8.19 1.34
N LEU A 61 -12.98 -8.11 0.32
CA LEU A 61 -11.82 -7.20 0.35
C LEU A 61 -12.09 -5.85 -0.32
N VAL A 62 -12.40 -5.90 -1.61
CA VAL A 62 -12.59 -4.72 -2.47
C VAL A 62 -13.91 -4.88 -3.20
N ASP A 63 -14.65 -3.78 -3.33
CA ASP A 63 -15.96 -3.72 -4.01
C ASP A 63 -17.04 -4.63 -3.41
N GLY A 64 -16.85 -5.08 -2.17
CA GLY A 64 -17.77 -6.00 -1.47
C GLY A 64 -17.78 -7.43 -2.02
N VAL A 65 -16.85 -7.77 -2.92
CA VAL A 65 -16.76 -9.11 -3.51
C VAL A 65 -15.91 -10.02 -2.62
N ASP A 66 -16.39 -11.23 -2.40
CA ASP A 66 -15.65 -12.25 -1.65
C ASP A 66 -14.37 -12.65 -2.38
N HIS A 67 -13.27 -12.63 -1.64
CA HIS A 67 -11.97 -13.10 -2.08
C HIS A 67 -11.56 -14.30 -1.24
N VAL A 68 -10.76 -15.17 -1.85
CA VAL A 68 -10.10 -16.26 -1.15
C VAL A 68 -8.78 -15.74 -0.60
N LEU A 69 -8.56 -16.02 0.68
CA LEU A 69 -7.32 -15.76 1.40
C LEU A 69 -6.67 -17.10 1.71
N GLY A 70 -5.47 -17.34 1.19
CA GLY A 70 -4.71 -18.54 1.54
C GLY A 70 -3.50 -18.20 2.40
N ALA A 71 -3.33 -18.93 3.48
CA ALA A 71 -2.12 -18.87 4.30
C ALA A 71 -1.26 -20.11 4.02
N ASP A 72 0.06 -19.93 4.04
CA ASP A 72 1.05 -21.02 3.98
C ASP A 72 2.28 -20.60 4.78
N GLY A 73 2.52 -21.26 5.92
CA GLY A 73 3.58 -20.87 6.85
C GLY A 73 3.41 -19.42 7.33
N ASP A 74 4.41 -18.57 7.03
CA ASP A 74 4.41 -17.14 7.35
C ASP A 74 3.75 -16.25 6.27
N GLY A 75 3.35 -16.87 5.15
CA GLY A 75 2.76 -16.19 4.01
C GLY A 75 1.24 -16.07 4.11
N LEU A 76 0.71 -14.95 3.64
CA LEU A 76 -0.71 -14.76 3.37
C LEU A 76 -0.87 -14.14 1.98
N TRP A 77 -1.82 -14.65 1.21
CA TRP A 77 -2.16 -14.12 -0.11
C TRP A 77 -3.66 -13.95 -0.26
N ALA A 78 -4.05 -13.00 -1.10
CA ALA A 78 -5.44 -12.80 -1.51
C ALA A 78 -5.60 -12.97 -3.00
N ALA A 79 -6.65 -13.67 -3.40
CA ALA A 79 -7.02 -13.82 -4.79
C ALA A 79 -8.52 -13.64 -4.99
N ARG A 80 -8.88 -13.05 -6.13
CA ARG A 80 -10.24 -13.15 -6.64
C ARG A 80 -10.36 -14.49 -7.38
N PRO A 81 -11.20 -15.42 -6.90
CA PRO A 81 -11.43 -16.67 -7.62
C PRO A 81 -12.06 -16.39 -8.98
N THR A 82 -11.62 -17.10 -10.00
CA THR A 82 -12.17 -17.01 -11.37
C THR A 82 -12.85 -18.31 -11.78
N LYS A 83 -12.32 -19.43 -11.30
CA LYS A 83 -12.85 -20.80 -11.44
C LYS A 83 -12.16 -21.70 -10.43
N ASP A 84 -12.57 -22.96 -10.34
CA ASP A 84 -12.02 -23.91 -9.37
C ASP A 84 -10.49 -23.99 -9.43
N GLY A 85 -9.86 -23.75 -8.29
CA GLY A 85 -8.40 -23.77 -8.13
C GLY A 85 -7.64 -22.67 -8.87
N ARG A 86 -8.32 -21.68 -9.47
CA ARG A 86 -7.70 -20.58 -10.22
C ARG A 86 -8.24 -19.22 -9.83
N GLY A 87 -7.39 -18.22 -10.00
CA GLY A 87 -7.77 -16.85 -9.69
C GLY A 87 -6.71 -15.84 -10.03
N VAL A 88 -7.08 -14.60 -9.81
CA VAL A 88 -6.20 -13.45 -9.95
C VAL A 88 -5.69 -13.07 -8.58
N VAL A 89 -4.42 -13.34 -8.31
CA VAL A 89 -3.77 -12.94 -7.05
C VAL A 89 -3.61 -11.42 -7.03
N ARG A 90 -4.16 -10.80 -5.99
CA ARG A 90 -4.16 -9.34 -5.80
C ARG A 90 -2.90 -8.88 -5.09
N TRP A 91 -2.54 -9.59 -4.03
CA TRP A 91 -1.37 -9.30 -3.23
C TRP A 91 -0.91 -10.56 -2.50
N ARG A 92 0.37 -10.52 -2.10
CA ARG A 92 1.00 -11.50 -1.22
C ARG A 92 1.81 -10.75 -0.19
N ILE A 93 1.77 -11.22 1.05
CA ILE A 93 2.49 -10.65 2.17
C ILE A 93 3.12 -11.76 3.00
N LYS A 94 4.13 -11.38 3.77
CA LYS A 94 4.68 -12.21 4.84
C LYS A 94 4.44 -11.53 6.18
N GLY A 95 4.11 -12.34 7.17
CA GLY A 95 3.96 -11.88 8.55
C GLY A 95 5.04 -12.45 9.47
N PRO A 96 4.98 -12.10 10.77
CA PRO A 96 5.94 -12.53 11.77
C PRO A 96 5.76 -13.98 12.25
N GLY A 97 4.86 -14.75 11.63
CA GLY A 97 4.53 -16.11 12.03
C GLY A 97 3.35 -16.66 11.24
N VAL A 98 2.75 -17.73 11.73
CA VAL A 98 1.63 -18.41 11.10
C VAL A 98 0.31 -17.67 11.36
N VAL A 99 -0.49 -17.50 10.31
CA VAL A 99 -1.83 -16.92 10.40
C VAL A 99 -2.75 -17.81 11.24
N GLN A 100 -3.13 -17.34 12.42
CA GLN A 100 -4.03 -18.06 13.34
C GLN A 100 -5.49 -17.69 13.11
N ARG A 101 -5.75 -16.42 12.80
CA ARG A 101 -7.11 -15.92 12.59
C ARG A 101 -7.12 -14.71 11.67
N ILE A 102 -8.19 -14.59 10.89
CA ILE A 102 -8.50 -13.41 10.10
C ILE A 102 -9.93 -12.96 10.46
N ALA A 103 -10.14 -11.65 10.56
CA ALA A 103 -11.46 -11.04 10.71
C ALA A 103 -11.53 -9.75 9.89
N MET A 104 -12.72 -9.44 9.36
CA MET A 104 -13.00 -8.13 8.78
C MET A 104 -13.50 -7.16 9.84
N GLY A 105 -13.20 -5.88 9.69
CA GLY A 105 -13.86 -4.81 10.42
C GLY A 105 -13.45 -3.44 9.90
N ASP A 106 -13.83 -2.39 10.62
CA ASP A 106 -13.64 -1.00 10.22
C ASP A 106 -13.46 -0.18 11.50
N LEU A 107 -12.23 0.01 11.97
CA LEU A 107 -11.94 0.80 13.18
C LEU A 107 -12.19 2.31 13.00
N GLY A 108 -13.23 2.70 12.25
CA GLY A 108 -13.56 4.08 11.88
C GLY A 108 -12.67 4.65 10.79
N GLN A 109 -11.97 3.79 10.04
CA GLN A 109 -10.96 4.17 9.03
C GLN A 109 -11.21 3.49 7.67
N GLY A 110 -12.39 2.89 7.51
CA GLY A 110 -12.76 2.05 6.39
C GLY A 110 -12.42 0.57 6.61
N PRO A 111 -12.81 -0.30 5.67
CA PRO A 111 -12.61 -1.74 5.77
C PRO A 111 -11.13 -2.12 5.94
N ARG A 112 -10.89 -3.03 6.89
CA ARG A 112 -9.57 -3.61 7.21
C ARG A 112 -9.70 -5.11 7.47
N LEU A 113 -8.63 -5.82 7.13
CA LEU A 113 -8.41 -7.19 7.55
C LEU A 113 -7.59 -7.18 8.85
N PHE A 114 -8.12 -7.73 9.93
CA PHE A 114 -7.37 -7.99 11.15
C PHE A 114 -6.80 -9.40 11.11
N ILE A 115 -5.48 -9.50 11.19
CA ILE A 115 -4.75 -10.76 11.08
C ILE A 115 -4.02 -11.00 12.39
N ALA A 116 -4.32 -12.11 13.04
CA ALA A 116 -3.59 -12.59 14.21
C ALA A 116 -2.52 -13.61 13.78
N TRP A 117 -1.27 -13.29 14.05
CA TRP A 117 -0.08 -14.10 13.74
C TRP A 117 0.46 -14.75 15.01
N GLY A 118 0.89 -16.01 14.93
CA GLY A 118 1.55 -16.70 16.03
C GLY A 118 2.46 -17.83 15.55
N MET A 119 3.24 -18.42 16.43
CA MET A 119 4.33 -19.37 16.09
C MET A 119 3.89 -20.72 15.48
N GLY A 120 2.58 -21.00 15.36
CA GLY A 120 2.08 -22.30 14.90
C GLY A 120 1.92 -23.32 16.03
N ARG A 121 1.55 -24.56 15.69
CA ARG A 121 1.33 -25.63 16.69
C ARG A 121 2.68 -26.11 17.26
N GLY A 122 2.72 -26.36 18.57
CA GLY A 122 3.85 -27.04 19.24
C GLY A 122 4.93 -26.12 19.85
N PHE A 123 4.81 -24.79 19.73
CA PHE A 123 5.75 -23.83 20.30
C PHE A 123 5.18 -23.18 21.57
N LEU A 124 5.96 -23.20 22.66
CA LEU A 124 5.52 -22.80 24.01
C LEU A 124 5.64 -21.29 24.30
N GLY A 125 6.58 -20.60 23.66
CA GLY A 125 6.66 -19.14 23.65
C GLY A 125 6.14 -18.63 22.31
N ALA A 126 5.19 -17.70 22.30
CA ALA A 126 4.72 -17.16 21.04
C ALA A 126 4.36 -15.68 21.15
N PRO A 127 5.12 -14.80 20.48
CA PRO A 127 4.60 -13.48 20.24
C PRO A 127 3.33 -13.61 19.40
N LEU A 128 2.21 -13.20 19.99
CA LEU A 128 0.98 -12.98 19.25
C LEU A 128 1.05 -11.56 18.73
N VAL A 129 0.99 -11.42 17.41
CA VAL A 129 1.00 -10.11 16.75
C VAL A 129 -0.33 -9.95 16.05
N VAL A 130 -0.93 -8.78 16.19
CA VAL A 130 -2.15 -8.41 15.47
C VAL A 130 -1.80 -7.30 14.50
N HIS A 131 -2.01 -7.55 13.22
CA HIS A 131 -1.89 -6.55 12.17
C HIS A 131 -3.27 -6.16 11.66
N ALA A 132 -3.44 -4.88 11.29
CA ALA A 132 -4.39 -4.49 10.26
C ALA A 132 -3.70 -4.61 8.91
N ALA A 133 -4.38 -5.20 7.92
CA ALA A 133 -3.98 -5.16 6.53
C ALA A 133 -4.98 -4.33 5.72
N ASP A 134 -4.45 -3.49 4.84
CA ASP A 134 -5.23 -2.82 3.82
C ASP A 134 -5.79 -3.86 2.83
N PRO A 135 -7.12 -3.96 2.63
CA PRO A 135 -7.69 -5.01 1.80
C PRO A 135 -7.30 -4.94 0.31
N ALA A 136 -6.96 -3.76 -0.20
CA ALA A 136 -6.63 -3.55 -1.59
C ALA A 136 -5.17 -3.91 -1.91
N THR A 137 -4.27 -3.65 -0.97
CA THR A 137 -2.82 -3.74 -1.19
C THR A 137 -2.13 -4.83 -0.34
N GLY A 138 -2.79 -5.30 0.71
CA GLY A 138 -2.19 -6.17 1.73
C GLY A 138 -1.25 -5.42 2.68
N ALA A 139 -1.07 -4.11 2.55
CA ALA A 139 -0.13 -3.34 3.36
C ALA A 139 -0.43 -3.49 4.86
N LEU A 140 0.57 -3.87 5.64
CA LEU A 140 0.43 -4.20 7.06
C LEU A 140 0.72 -3.01 7.95
N THR A 141 -0.11 -2.84 8.97
CA THR A 141 0.11 -1.96 10.12
C THR A 141 0.01 -2.80 11.39
N GLU A 142 1.07 -2.78 12.21
CA GLU A 142 1.03 -3.45 13.50
C GLU A 142 0.13 -2.69 14.46
N LEU A 143 -0.85 -3.38 15.03
CA LEU A 143 -1.76 -2.81 16.03
C LEU A 143 -1.35 -3.19 17.44
N TRP A 144 -0.85 -4.41 17.60
CA TRP A 144 -0.52 -4.96 18.90
C TRP A 144 0.45 -6.13 18.78
N ARG A 145 1.29 -6.28 19.79
CA ARG A 145 2.24 -7.37 19.94
C ARG A 145 2.38 -7.72 21.42
N THR A 146 2.32 -9.00 21.73
CA THR A 146 2.91 -9.54 22.96
C THR A 146 4.21 -10.26 22.61
N THR A 147 5.17 -10.22 23.52
CA THR A 147 6.39 -11.04 23.47
C THR A 147 6.44 -12.02 24.66
N GLY A 148 5.36 -12.09 25.44
CA GLY A 148 5.27 -12.93 26.63
C GLY A 148 5.10 -14.41 26.32
N GLU A 149 5.32 -15.23 27.34
CA GLU A 149 4.93 -16.63 27.32
C GLU A 149 3.40 -16.75 27.47
N ARG A 150 2.80 -17.86 27.00
CA ARG A 150 1.34 -18.04 26.82
C ARG A 150 0.49 -17.90 28.11
N ASN A 151 1.10 -17.72 29.29
CA ASN A 151 0.45 -17.90 30.59
C ASN A 151 0.31 -16.63 31.44
N GLU A 152 0.31 -15.44 30.84
CA GLU A 152 -0.02 -14.22 31.60
C GLU A 152 -1.36 -13.64 31.15
N ALA A 153 -2.31 -13.56 32.09
CA ALA A 153 -3.58 -12.88 31.87
C ALA A 153 -3.31 -11.38 31.72
N ALA A 154 -3.48 -10.85 30.50
CA ALA A 154 -3.43 -9.41 30.27
C ALA A 154 -4.72 -8.77 30.78
N THR A 155 -4.61 -7.86 31.76
CA THR A 155 -5.74 -7.07 32.23
C THR A 155 -5.77 -5.78 31.43
N LEU A 156 -6.89 -5.50 30.74
CA LEU A 156 -7.12 -4.22 30.08
C LEU A 156 -7.69 -3.27 31.14
N GLY A 157 -6.88 -2.29 31.56
CA GLY A 157 -7.29 -1.18 32.43
C GLY A 157 -7.81 0.01 31.64
#